data_AF-A0A0Q7FGI3-F1
#
_entry.id   AF-A0A0Q7FGI3-F1
#
_cell.length_a   1.000
_cell.length_b   1.000
_cell.length_c   1.000
_cell.angle_alpha   90.00
_cell.angle_beta   90.00
_cell.angle_gamma   90.00
#
_symmetry.space_group_name_H-M   'P 1'
#
loop_
_entity.id
_entity.type
_entity.pdbx_description
1 polymer ?
#
loop_
_entity_poly.entity_id
_entity_poly.type
_entity_poly.pdbx_seq_one_letter_code
_entity_poly.pdbx_strand_id
1 'polypeptide(L)'
;MKKAFLLLMFFVLGFQNIKAQEISKIDYNKLSKLEGMECLGGITFYIEKKDKILIAVQNDTIKWKADVIKNCGKRKVEINSVFIGSGKLKVSFGKNRIAFVNIKNGEIECLAEKKNKRKDQDKDYIDFTNQSIIKK
;
A
#
# COMPACT_ATOMS: atom_id res chain seq x y z
N MET A 1 -47.92 -21.01 -35.23
CA MET A 1 -46.72 -20.18 -35.52
C MET A 1 -46.39 -19.23 -34.35
N LYS A 2 -46.03 -19.74 -33.15
CA LYS A 2 -45.68 -18.87 -32.00
C LYS A 2 -44.52 -19.38 -31.13
N LYS A 3 -43.95 -20.56 -31.43
CA LYS A 3 -42.89 -21.19 -30.60
C LYS A 3 -41.46 -20.89 -31.08
N ALA A 4 -41.27 -20.44 -32.32
CA ALA A 4 -39.94 -20.13 -32.86
C ALA A 4 -39.39 -18.78 -32.37
N PHE A 5 -40.25 -17.85 -31.94
CA PHE A 5 -39.82 -16.52 -31.51
C PHE A 5 -39.17 -16.51 -30.12
N LEU A 6 -39.42 -17.55 -29.32
CA LEU A 6 -38.92 -17.65 -27.94
C LEU A 6 -37.48 -18.18 -27.86
N LEU A 7 -36.99 -18.80 -28.93
CA LEU A 7 -35.62 -19.35 -29.02
C LEU A 7 -34.58 -18.29 -29.45
N LEU A 8 -35.01 -17.21 -30.10
CA LEU A 8 -34.12 -16.13 -30.53
C LEU A 8 -33.76 -15.15 -29.39
N MET A 9 -34.60 -15.06 -28.36
CA MET A 9 -34.43 -14.13 -27.23
C MET A 9 -33.35 -14.57 -26.23
N PHE A 10 -32.96 -15.84 -26.22
CA PHE A 10 -31.92 -16.36 -25.32
C PHE A 10 -30.48 -16.15 -25.83
N PHE A 11 -30.30 -15.80 -27.11
CA PHE A 11 -28.96 -15.68 -27.71
C PHE A 11 -28.29 -14.31 -27.49
N VAL A 12 -29.03 -13.29 -27.05
CA VAL A 12 -28.53 -11.91 -26.95
C VAL A 12 -27.98 -11.55 -25.56
N LEU A 13 -28.17 -12.39 -24.54
CA LEU A 13 -27.74 -12.10 -23.15
C LEU A 13 -26.35 -12.64 -22.78
N GLY A 14 -25.60 -13.19 -23.75
CA GLY A 14 -24.32 -13.86 -23.51
C GLY A 14 -23.08 -12.97 -23.40
N PHE A 15 -23.15 -11.67 -23.76
CA PHE A 15 -22.01 -10.77 -23.59
C PHE A 15 -22.01 -10.17 -22.18
N GLN A 16 -21.73 -11.02 -21.20
CA GLN A 16 -21.30 -10.54 -19.90
C GLN A 16 -20.00 -9.77 -20.10
N ASN A 17 -20.04 -8.49 -19.74
CA ASN A 17 -18.92 -7.57 -19.71
C ASN A 17 -17.82 -8.12 -18.80
N ILE A 18 -17.01 -9.04 -19.31
CA ILE A 18 -15.72 -9.37 -18.73
C ILE A 18 -14.87 -8.12 -19.01
N LYS A 19 -14.95 -7.15 -18.09
CA LYS A 19 -13.90 -6.14 -17.97
C LYS A 19 -12.65 -6.95 -17.73
N ALA A 20 -11.85 -7.12 -18.78
CA ALA A 20 -10.49 -7.59 -18.65
C ALA A 20 -9.85 -6.66 -17.63
N GLN A 21 -9.68 -7.15 -16.41
CA GLN A 21 -8.92 -6.44 -15.40
C GLN A 21 -7.53 -6.38 -16.00
N GLU A 22 -7.13 -5.21 -16.46
CA GLU A 22 -5.81 -4.97 -17.01
C GLU A 22 -4.83 -5.41 -15.92
N ILE A 23 -4.24 -6.59 -16.08
CA ILE A 23 -3.15 -7.06 -15.23
C ILE A 23 -1.96 -6.20 -15.68
N SER A 24 -1.94 -4.95 -15.22
CA SER A 24 -0.81 -4.07 -15.42
C SER A 24 0.36 -4.77 -14.76
N LYS A 25 1.25 -5.35 -15.56
CA LYS A 25 2.43 -6.07 -15.06
C LYS A 25 3.16 -5.12 -14.13
N ILE A 26 3.34 -5.53 -12.88
CA ILE A 26 4.00 -4.70 -11.87
C ILE A 26 5.43 -4.43 -12.35
N ASP A 27 5.77 -3.17 -12.55
CA ASP A 27 7.13 -2.76 -12.90
C ASP A 27 7.97 -2.64 -11.63
N TYR A 28 8.48 -3.78 -11.17
CA TYR A 28 9.29 -3.87 -9.95
C TYR A 28 10.55 -2.99 -9.99
N ASN A 29 11.04 -2.56 -11.15
CA ASN A 29 12.20 -1.66 -11.25
C ASN A 29 11.91 -0.27 -10.65
N LYS A 30 10.65 0.16 -10.67
CA LYS A 30 10.19 1.43 -10.07
C LYS A 30 9.87 1.31 -8.58
N LEU A 31 9.93 0.10 -8.04
CA LEU A 31 9.60 -0.20 -6.65
C LEU A 31 10.86 -0.45 -5.83
N SER A 32 10.80 -0.11 -4.55
CA SER A 32 11.75 -0.52 -3.54
C SER A 32 11.03 -1.40 -2.53
N LYS A 33 11.45 -2.66 -2.38
CA LYS A 33 10.87 -3.59 -1.41
C LYS A 33 11.17 -3.11 0.00
N LEU A 34 10.18 -3.19 0.89
CA LEU A 34 10.37 -2.97 2.32
C LEU A 34 10.74 -4.32 2.95
N GLU A 35 12.05 -4.57 3.03
CA GLU A 35 12.58 -5.82 3.58
C GLU A 35 12.19 -6.00 5.06
N GLY A 36 12.00 -7.26 5.46
CA GLY A 36 11.65 -7.61 6.84
C GLY A 36 10.21 -7.26 7.26
N MET A 37 9.36 -6.81 6.33
CA MET A 37 7.95 -6.47 6.59
C MET A 37 6.95 -7.47 6.00
N GLU A 38 7.39 -8.70 5.77
CA GLU A 38 6.54 -9.74 5.20
C GLU A 38 5.47 -10.18 6.22
N CYS A 39 4.21 -10.10 5.82
CA CYS A 39 3.08 -10.46 6.67
C CYS A 39 2.63 -11.91 6.42
N LEU A 40 2.01 -12.50 7.45
CA LEU A 40 1.20 -13.71 7.31
C LEU A 40 0.18 -13.52 6.17
N GLY A 41 0.18 -14.45 5.22
CA GLY A 41 -0.62 -14.36 3.99
C GLY A 41 0.15 -13.92 2.74
N GLY A 42 1.48 -13.76 2.81
CA GLY A 42 2.31 -13.52 1.61
C GLY A 42 2.14 -12.12 1.02
N ILE A 43 1.85 -11.13 1.88
CA ILE A 43 1.80 -9.73 1.48
C ILE A 43 3.21 -9.15 1.58
N THR A 44 3.68 -8.58 0.47
CA THR A 44 4.95 -7.86 0.39
C THR A 44 4.67 -6.37 0.18
N PHE A 45 5.35 -5.52 0.96
CA PHE A 45 5.21 -4.07 0.83
C PHE A 45 6.34 -3.46 0.04
N TYR A 46 5.99 -2.44 -0.73
CA TYR A 46 6.91 -1.68 -1.57
C TYR A 46 6.66 -0.18 -1.41
N ILE A 47 7.69 0.61 -1.71
CA ILE A 47 7.57 2.05 -1.94
C ILE A 47 7.89 2.33 -3.41
N GLU A 48 6.99 3.03 -4.10
CA GLU A 48 7.28 3.56 -5.44
C GLU A 48 8.32 4.70 -5.34
N LYS A 49 9.41 4.59 -6.10
CA LYS A 49 10.58 5.47 -5.94
C LYS A 49 10.28 6.95 -6.19
N LYS A 50 9.41 7.26 -7.15
CA LYS A 50 9.11 8.61 -7.63
C LYS A 50 8.15 9.35 -6.70
N ASP A 51 6.94 8.81 -6.55
CA ASP A 51 5.86 9.48 -5.84
C ASP A 51 5.75 9.03 -4.37
N LYS A 52 6.63 8.13 -3.93
CA LYS A 52 6.72 7.62 -2.55
C LYS A 52 5.39 7.00 -2.09
N ILE A 53 4.71 6.32 -3.00
CA ILE A 53 3.44 5.63 -2.74
C ILE A 53 3.75 4.27 -2.09
N LEU A 54 3.07 3.97 -0.98
CA LEU A 54 3.10 2.64 -0.38
C LEU A 54 2.22 1.69 -1.16
N ILE A 55 2.74 0.50 -1.45
CA ILE A 55 2.06 -0.49 -2.29
C ILE A 55 2.12 -1.83 -1.56
N ALA A 56 0.98 -2.48 -1.42
CA ALA A 56 0.91 -3.86 -0.98
C ALA A 56 0.68 -4.78 -2.18
N VAL A 57 1.50 -5.81 -2.30
CA VAL A 57 1.41 -6.82 -3.36
C VAL A 57 1.18 -8.18 -2.71
N GLN A 58 0.26 -8.96 -3.27
CA GLN A 58 0.01 -10.35 -2.88
C GLN A 58 -0.23 -11.15 -4.15
N ASN A 59 0.47 -12.28 -4.31
CA ASN A 59 0.38 -13.13 -5.50
C ASN A 59 0.55 -12.33 -6.80
N ASP A 60 1.61 -11.53 -6.87
CA ASP A 60 1.94 -10.64 -8.01
C ASP A 60 0.85 -9.62 -8.40
N THR A 61 -0.14 -9.40 -7.52
CA THR A 61 -1.24 -8.47 -7.74
C THR A 61 -1.19 -7.35 -6.70
N ILE A 62 -1.36 -6.11 -7.16
CA ILE A 62 -1.47 -4.96 -6.27
C ILE A 62 -2.79 -5.05 -5.50
N LYS A 63 -2.72 -5.21 -4.18
CA LYS A 63 -3.91 -5.18 -3.32
C LYS A 63 -4.44 -3.77 -3.13
N TRP A 64 -3.53 -2.85 -2.82
CA TRP A 64 -3.84 -1.45 -2.59
C TRP A 64 -2.60 -0.57 -2.77
N LYS A 65 -2.86 0.72 -2.98
CA LYS A 65 -1.86 1.79 -3.03
C LYS A 65 -2.26 2.89 -2.05
N ALA A 66 -1.31 3.39 -1.27
CA ALA A 66 -1.54 4.42 -0.27
C ALA A 66 -0.53 5.56 -0.44
N ASP A 67 -1.02 6.72 -0.88
CA ASP A 67 -0.23 7.95 -0.98
C ASP A 67 -0.32 8.74 0.34
N VAL A 68 0.56 8.41 1.27
CA VAL A 68 0.56 8.98 2.63
C VAL A 68 0.87 10.48 2.60
N ILE A 69 1.80 10.90 1.75
CA ILE A 69 2.23 12.31 1.69
C ILE A 69 1.12 13.18 1.13
N LYS A 70 0.39 12.73 0.11
CA LYS A 70 -0.75 13.49 -0.44
C LYS A 70 -1.92 13.55 0.52
N ASN A 71 -2.18 12.48 1.28
CA ASN A 71 -3.33 12.43 2.20
C ASN A 71 -3.06 13.16 3.53
N CYS A 72 -1.85 13.06 4.10
CA CYS A 72 -1.53 13.58 5.43
C CYS A 72 -0.53 14.75 5.45
N GLY A 73 0.13 15.04 4.33
CA GLY A 73 1.21 16.02 4.23
C GLY A 73 0.78 17.37 3.66
N LYS A 74 1.63 18.39 3.92
CA LYS A 74 1.72 19.54 3.03
C LYS A 74 2.75 19.18 1.94
N ARG A 75 2.47 19.51 0.67
CA ARG A 75 3.20 19.06 -0.53
C ARG A 75 4.75 19.06 -0.34
N LYS A 76 5.43 18.03 -0.88
CA LYS A 76 6.90 17.83 -0.91
C LYS A 76 7.56 17.50 0.43
N VAL A 77 7.14 16.41 1.08
CA VAL A 77 7.83 15.83 2.24
C VAL A 77 8.21 14.38 1.93
N GLU A 78 9.30 13.88 2.50
CA GLU A 78 9.77 12.51 2.29
C GLU A 78 9.25 11.57 3.37
N ILE A 79 9.12 10.28 3.03
CA ILE A 79 8.93 9.20 4.01
C ILE A 79 10.31 8.89 4.60
N ASN A 80 10.44 9.06 5.92
CA ASN A 80 11.68 8.79 6.64
C ASN A 80 11.78 7.30 7.00
N SER A 81 10.66 6.70 7.38
CA SER A 81 10.61 5.31 7.85
C SER A 81 9.21 4.74 7.79
N VAL A 82 9.15 3.41 7.66
CA VAL A 82 7.93 2.61 7.70
C VAL A 82 8.18 1.46 8.66
N PHE A 83 7.21 1.17 9.52
CA PHE A 83 7.30 0.06 10.47
C PHE A 83 5.97 -0.68 10.53
N ILE A 84 6.03 -1.99 10.73
CA ILE A 84 4.84 -2.80 10.97
C ILE A 84 4.55 -2.87 12.48
N GLY A 85 3.29 -2.69 12.87
CA GLY A 85 2.86 -2.84 14.26
C GLY A 85 1.35 -2.86 14.39
N SER A 86 0.82 -3.75 15.23
CA SER A 86 -0.61 -3.82 15.56
C SER A 86 -1.56 -3.87 14.35
N GLY A 87 -1.17 -4.59 13.29
CA GLY A 87 -1.98 -4.71 12.06
C GLY A 87 -1.99 -3.47 11.16
N LYS A 88 -1.14 -2.48 11.44
CA LYS A 88 -0.97 -1.26 10.64
C LYS A 88 0.50 -1.06 10.27
N LEU A 89 0.74 -0.31 9.20
CA LEU A 89 2.04 0.28 8.89
C LEU A 89 2.09 1.67 9.51
N LYS A 90 3.01 1.89 10.44
CA LYS A 90 3.35 3.22 10.96
C LYS A 90 4.32 3.88 10.00
N VAL A 91 3.93 5.01 9.43
CA VAL A 91 4.70 5.75 8.43
C VAL A 91 5.11 7.08 9.02
N SER A 92 6.42 7.31 9.16
CA SER A 92 6.97 8.58 9.60
C SER A 92 7.42 9.39 8.40
N PHE A 93 7.03 10.66 8.33
CA PHE A 93 7.34 11.53 7.19
C PHE A 93 7.54 12.99 7.64
N GLY A 94 8.34 13.74 6.87
CA GLY A 94 8.69 15.11 7.23
C GLY A 94 9.39 15.19 8.60
N LYS A 95 9.25 16.31 9.35
CA LYS A 95 9.97 16.47 10.63
C LYS A 95 9.41 15.62 11.76
N ASN A 96 8.11 15.63 11.99
CA ASN A 96 7.48 15.02 13.17
C ASN A 96 6.07 14.50 12.87
N ARG A 97 5.82 14.00 11.66
CA ARG A 97 4.48 13.52 11.27
C ARG A 97 4.45 12.01 11.17
N ILE A 98 3.32 11.47 11.60
CA ILE A 98 3.07 10.05 11.61
C ILE A 98 1.70 9.82 10.96
N ALA A 99 1.62 8.80 10.13
CA ALA A 99 0.36 8.24 9.66
C ALA A 99 0.37 6.73 9.91
N PHE A 100 -0.81 6.16 10.04
CA PHE A 100 -0.97 4.72 10.02
C PHE A 100 -1.68 4.28 8.74
N VAL A 101 -1.21 3.20 8.13
CA VAL A 101 -1.85 2.59 6.96
C VAL A 101 -2.32 1.20 7.35
N ASN A 102 -3.60 0.90 7.22
CA ASN A 102 -4.12 -0.42 7.54
C ASN A 102 -3.63 -1.44 6.51
N ILE A 103 -3.03 -2.55 6.99
CA ILE A 103 -2.40 -3.57 6.14
C ILE A 103 -3.41 -4.26 5.22
N LYS A 104 -4.67 -4.40 5.65
CA LYS A 104 -5.69 -5.15 4.91
C LYS A 104 -6.24 -4.38 3.72
N ASN A 105 -6.48 -3.08 3.88
CA ASN A 105 -7.24 -2.27 2.93
C ASN A 105 -6.52 -1.00 2.45
N GLY A 106 -5.36 -0.64 3.00
CA GLY A 106 -4.60 0.54 2.61
C GLY A 106 -5.18 1.86 3.13
N GLU A 107 -6.17 1.81 4.04
CA GLU A 107 -6.78 2.99 4.63
C GLU A 107 -5.77 3.79 5.47
N ILE A 108 -5.79 5.12 5.32
CA ILE A 108 -4.79 6.02 5.90
C ILE A 108 -5.41 6.81 7.04
N GLU A 109 -4.78 6.73 8.21
CA GLU A 109 -5.10 7.51 9.41
C GLU A 109 -3.98 8.51 9.67
N CYS A 110 -4.25 9.81 9.49
CA CYS A 110 -3.28 10.87 9.72
C CYS A 110 -3.30 11.29 11.20
N LEU A 111 -2.18 11.14 11.91
CA LEU A 111 -2.07 11.73 13.25
C LEU A 111 -1.77 13.22 13.13
N ALA A 112 -2.65 14.06 13.67
CA ALA A 112 -2.36 15.47 13.86
C ALA A 112 -1.13 15.63 14.78
N GLU A 113 -0.27 16.61 14.49
CA GLU A 113 0.86 16.97 15.35
C GLU A 113 0.33 17.31 16.75
N LYS A 114 0.36 16.33 17.67
CA LYS A 114 0.18 16.61 19.09
C LYS A 114 1.41 17.42 19.51
N LYS A 115 1.27 18.74 19.57
CA LYS A 115 2.10 19.56 20.44
C LYS A 115 1.85 19.03 21.86
N ASN A 116 2.70 18.13 22.36
CA ASN A 116 3.23 18.18 23.72
C ASN A 116 3.92 16.88 24.14
N LYS A 117 5.08 17.11 24.78
CA LYS A 117 5.67 16.40 25.92
C LYS A 117 5.73 14.87 25.84
N ARG A 118 6.99 14.41 25.77
CA ARG A 118 7.46 13.11 26.29
C ARG A 118 6.56 12.62 27.42
N LYS A 119 5.92 11.47 27.21
CA LYS A 119 5.70 10.47 28.25
C LYS A 119 5.51 9.12 27.58
N ASP A 120 6.60 8.37 27.68
CA ASP A 120 6.71 6.93 27.93
C ASP A 120 6.13 5.90 26.95
N GLN A 121 7.02 4.94 26.71
CA GLN A 121 6.78 3.50 26.60
C GLN A 121 5.91 3.03 25.44
N ASP A 122 6.60 2.55 24.39
CA ASP A 122 6.32 1.19 23.93
C ASP A 122 7.63 0.49 23.57
N LYS A 123 7.85 -0.63 24.25
CA LYS A 123 8.96 -1.56 24.09
C LYS A 123 8.65 -2.40 22.86
N ASP A 124 9.43 -2.20 21.81
CA ASP A 124 9.97 -3.22 20.89
C ASP A 124 10.80 -2.47 19.86
N TYR A 125 11.96 -2.00 20.34
CA TYR A 125 12.96 -1.30 19.55
C TYR A 125 13.93 -2.34 18.98
N ILE A 126 13.79 -2.66 17.69
CA ILE A 126 14.88 -3.27 16.93
C ILE A 126 15.37 -2.19 15.97
N ASP A 127 16.56 -1.68 16.27
CA ASP A 127 17.30 -0.73 15.45
C ASP A 127 17.97 -1.47 14.30
N PHE A 128 17.56 -1.18 13.06
CA PHE A 128 18.30 -1.60 11.87
C PHE A 128 19.00 -0.40 11.20
N THR A 129 19.59 0.51 11.97
CA THR A 129 20.62 1.40 11.44
C THR A 129 21.99 0.72 11.49
N ASN A 130 22.21 -0.23 10.59
CA ASN A 130 23.55 -0.57 10.09
C ASN A 130 23.47 -1.46 8.84
N GLN A 131 23.03 -0.90 7.73
CA GLN A 131 23.56 -1.31 6.42
C GLN A 131 23.99 -0.05 5.68
N SER A 132 25.20 0.38 6.03
CA SER A 132 26.04 1.22 5.20
C SER A 132 25.99 0.68 3.77
N ILE A 133 25.57 1.54 2.85
CA ILE A 133 25.74 1.35 1.42
C ILE A 133 27.24 1.37 1.17
N ILE A 134 27.88 0.19 1.23
CA ILE A 134 29.22 0.01 0.68
C ILE A 134 29.03 0.07 -0.84
N LYS A 135 29.28 1.26 -1.40
CA LYS A 135 29.55 1.41 -2.82
C LYS A 135 30.81 0.59 -3.12
N LYS A 136 30.67 -0.42 -3.99
CA LYS A 136 31.78 -1.03 -4.70
C LYS A 136 32.51 0.00 -5.55
#